data_AF-A0A3C0ADN1-F1
#
_entry.id   AF-A0A3C0ADN1-F1
#
_cell.length_a   1.000
_cell.length_b   1.000
_cell.length_c   1.000
_cell.angle_alpha   90.00
_cell.angle_beta   90.00
_cell.angle_gamma   90.00
#
_symmetry.space_group_name_H-M   'P 1'
#
loop_
_entity.id
_entity.type
_entity.pdbx_description
1 polymer ?
#
loop_
_entity_poly.entity_id
_entity_poly.type
_entity_poly.pdbx_seq_one_letter_code
_entity_poly.pdbx_strand_id
1 'polypeptide(L)'
;MIYRILLIFSVFFSACIASEAQNAVKSPAVKPDRQAGYPLATTRRMAINVLPFHRELDASKLRKWLEISSRCTLAEFELFLSPLTAEEQQLLKAIEDKPAPIVNRLHFENLRDVLKQKALVSLLVEEEVKKDDLSHTTPAVENQLYGAFDAVFASVGPPNGSPRYGEVVIHLKDSVREHGWATPFSGMHFMYAIQHKDARKMQDMLAAGKSLPESPYDPLHLGFNDRLHFSHYVVTERYWNQMLAFQAILVYRNLDDSPASDKVRQRFRALLTEEDPQKFWNLFIPPRVKNGTAEQEAEKIPFGYLEGKFDDQISIEFFTSIQVPASKMAEVRSWPEAQPYLHLIQAKPAELP
;
A
#
# COMPACT_ATOMS: atom_id res chain seq x y z
N MET A 1 38.29 35.57 -32.80
CA MET A 1 37.73 36.02 -31.50
C MET A 1 36.26 35.61 -31.30
N ILE A 2 35.44 35.62 -32.36
CA ILE A 2 33.99 35.30 -32.29
C ILE A 2 33.70 33.82 -31.91
N TYR A 3 34.55 32.86 -32.30
CA TYR A 3 34.36 31.44 -31.98
C TYR A 3 34.54 31.07 -30.49
N ARG A 4 35.27 31.87 -29.70
CA ARG A 4 35.45 31.61 -28.26
C ARG A 4 34.26 32.08 -27.41
N ILE A 5 33.45 33.00 -27.93
CA ILE A 5 32.27 33.54 -27.23
C ILE A 5 31.07 32.59 -27.38
N LEU A 6 30.94 31.92 -28.53
CA LEU A 6 29.88 30.92 -28.78
C LEU A 6 30.02 29.66 -27.92
N LEU A 7 31.26 29.22 -27.66
CA LEU A 7 31.52 28.01 -26.85
C LEU A 7 31.18 28.22 -25.36
N ILE A 8 31.33 29.44 -24.85
CA ILE A 8 30.99 29.79 -23.46
C ILE A 8 29.46 29.86 -23.28
N PHE A 9 28.72 30.34 -24.29
CA PHE A 9 27.25 30.37 -24.24
C PHE A 9 26.62 28.97 -24.30
N SER A 10 27.20 28.02 -25.05
CA SER A 10 26.73 26.63 -25.06
C SER A 10 26.99 25.87 -23.76
N VAL A 11 28.06 26.20 -23.02
CA VAL A 11 28.34 25.58 -21.72
C VAL A 11 27.45 26.15 -20.61
N PHE A 12 27.10 27.44 -20.67
CA PHE A 12 26.16 28.04 -19.73
C PHE A 12 24.70 27.62 -19.95
N PHE A 13 24.27 27.39 -21.20
CA PHE A 13 22.92 26.88 -21.47
C PHE A 13 22.73 25.41 -21.03
N SER A 14 23.76 24.57 -21.16
CA SER A 14 23.70 23.20 -20.64
C SER A 14 23.76 23.13 -19.11
N ALA A 15 24.34 24.13 -18.44
CA ALA A 15 24.35 24.20 -16.97
C ALA A 15 23.00 24.65 -16.38
N CYS A 16 22.23 25.47 -17.10
CA CYS A 16 20.89 25.91 -16.65
C CYS A 16 19.82 24.81 -16.80
N ILE A 17 19.91 23.95 -17.82
CA ILE A 17 18.97 22.83 -17.98
C ILE A 17 19.26 21.71 -16.95
N ALA A 18 20.50 21.58 -16.49
CA ALA A 18 20.87 20.65 -15.43
C ALA A 18 20.45 21.11 -14.02
N SER A 19 20.23 22.42 -13.79
CA SER A 19 19.85 22.94 -12.47
C SER A 19 18.35 22.85 -12.16
N GLU A 20 17.48 22.69 -13.17
CA GLU A 20 16.04 22.47 -12.94
C GLU A 20 15.72 21.01 -12.55
N ALA A 21 16.66 20.08 -12.77
CA ALA A 21 16.52 18.66 -12.48
C ALA A 21 16.71 18.30 -10.99
N GLN A 22 17.18 19.21 -10.14
CA GLN A 22 17.53 18.91 -8.73
C GLN A 22 16.62 19.52 -7.66
N ASN A 23 15.54 20.21 -8.06
CA ASN A 23 14.49 20.60 -7.11
C ASN A 23 13.39 19.52 -7.05
N ALA A 24 13.76 18.29 -6.71
CA ALA A 24 12.91 17.56 -5.78
C ALA A 24 13.09 18.28 -4.44
N VAL A 25 12.03 18.43 -3.65
CA VAL A 25 12.17 18.90 -2.26
C VAL A 25 13.29 18.05 -1.66
N LYS A 26 14.41 18.66 -1.23
CA LYS A 26 15.43 17.93 -0.49
C LYS A 26 14.71 17.29 0.68
N SER A 27 14.49 15.99 0.59
CA SER A 27 13.72 15.26 1.58
C SER A 27 14.43 15.49 2.91
N PRO A 28 13.78 16.16 3.87
CA PRO A 28 14.36 16.29 5.20
C PRO A 28 14.71 14.88 5.68
N ALA A 29 15.81 14.73 6.43
CA ALA A 29 16.10 13.46 7.06
C ALA A 29 14.87 13.06 7.89
N VAL A 30 14.21 11.96 7.50
CA VAL A 30 13.03 11.45 8.20
C VAL A 30 13.43 11.20 9.64
N LYS A 31 12.79 11.91 10.57
CA LYS A 31 13.04 11.69 11.99
C LYS A 31 12.62 10.26 12.34
N PRO A 32 13.35 9.52 13.19
CA PRO A 32 13.04 8.12 13.46
C PRO A 32 11.61 7.86 13.94
N ASP A 33 11.02 8.82 14.67
CA ASP A 33 9.63 8.80 15.16
C ASP A 33 8.57 8.99 14.07
N ARG A 34 8.97 9.37 12.85
CA ARG A 34 8.13 9.56 11.66
C ARG A 34 8.31 8.46 10.62
N GLN A 35 8.91 7.33 11.01
CA GLN A 35 9.01 6.17 10.13
C GLN A 35 7.77 5.29 10.24
N ALA A 36 7.23 4.86 9.10
CA ALA A 36 6.09 3.97 9.03
C ALA A 36 6.34 2.69 9.86
N GLY A 37 5.45 2.40 10.81
CA GLY A 37 5.55 1.24 11.70
C GLY A 37 6.29 1.49 13.02
N TYR A 38 6.85 2.69 13.24
CA TYR A 38 7.42 3.09 14.53
C TYR A 38 6.41 2.93 15.69
N PRO A 39 5.11 3.29 15.55
CA PRO A 39 4.13 3.07 16.62
C PRO A 39 3.85 1.60 16.94
N LEU A 40 3.92 0.71 15.93
CA LEU A 40 3.78 -0.74 16.14
C LEU A 40 4.97 -1.31 16.90
N ALA A 41 6.18 -0.93 16.48
CA ALA A 41 7.40 -1.33 17.17
C ALA A 41 7.41 -0.83 18.62
N THR A 42 6.99 0.42 18.83
CA THR A 42 6.90 1.02 20.17
C THR A 42 5.91 0.26 21.05
N THR A 43 4.69 -0.01 20.55
CA THR A 43 3.68 -0.79 21.28
C THR A 43 4.21 -2.18 21.64
N ARG A 44 4.81 -2.89 20.67
CA ARG A 44 5.34 -4.24 20.89
C ARG A 44 6.45 -4.27 21.94
N ARG A 45 7.29 -3.23 21.97
CA ARG A 45 8.38 -3.09 22.94
C ARG A 45 7.86 -2.73 24.33
N MET A 46 6.83 -1.90 24.43
CA MET A 46 6.16 -1.59 25.71
C MET A 46 5.54 -2.83 26.37
N ALA A 47 5.20 -3.86 25.60
CA ALA A 47 4.78 -5.15 26.16
C ALA A 47 5.88 -5.83 26.99
N ILE A 48 7.15 -5.53 26.70
CA ILE A 48 8.33 -6.05 27.40
C ILE A 48 8.82 -4.97 28.36
N ASN A 49 8.33 -5.02 29.60
CA ASN A 49 8.58 -4.00 30.62
C ASN A 49 10.01 -4.11 31.23
N VAL A 50 11.04 -3.86 30.42
CA VAL A 50 12.45 -3.88 30.83
C VAL A 50 13.21 -2.74 30.16
N LEU A 51 14.07 -2.03 30.91
CA LEU A 51 14.75 -0.79 30.51
C LEU A 51 15.37 -0.77 29.08
N PRO A 52 16.07 -1.81 28.59
CA PRO A 52 16.61 -1.79 27.23
C PRO A 52 15.54 -1.64 26.13
N PHE A 53 14.32 -2.11 26.39
CA PHE A 53 13.19 -2.03 25.46
C PHE A 53 12.54 -0.65 25.44
N HIS A 54 12.86 0.25 26.37
CA HIS A 54 12.34 1.62 26.41
C HIS A 54 13.28 2.67 25.78
N ARG A 55 14.46 2.24 25.29
CA ARG A 55 15.40 3.14 24.59
C ARG A 55 14.80 3.66 23.28
N GLU A 56 15.29 4.76 22.74
CA GLU A 56 14.81 5.25 21.44
C GLU A 56 15.09 4.23 20.31
N LEU A 57 14.14 4.11 19.38
CA LEU A 57 14.27 3.24 18.22
C LEU A 57 14.88 4.05 17.07
N ASP A 58 16.09 3.70 16.65
CA ASP A 58 16.63 4.21 15.40
C ASP A 58 16.11 3.39 14.20
N ALA A 59 16.29 3.93 12.99
CA ALA A 59 15.85 3.30 11.75
C ALA A 59 16.38 1.88 11.53
N SER A 60 17.63 1.61 11.94
CA SER A 60 18.24 0.29 11.80
C SER A 60 17.54 -0.72 12.70
N LYS A 61 17.24 -0.35 13.95
CA LYS A 61 16.49 -1.18 14.88
C LYS A 61 15.04 -1.36 14.45
N LEU A 62 14.38 -0.34 13.91
CA LEU A 62 13.03 -0.47 13.38
C LEU A 62 12.99 -1.49 12.24
N ARG A 63 13.90 -1.38 11.26
CA ARG A 63 13.99 -2.35 10.14
C ARG A 63 14.24 -3.78 10.63
N LYS A 64 15.12 -3.97 11.62
CA LYS A 64 15.35 -5.28 12.23
C LYS A 64 14.10 -5.81 12.96
N TRP A 65 13.36 -4.94 13.64
CA TRP A 65 12.12 -5.32 14.29
C TRP A 65 11.06 -5.75 13.27
N LEU A 66 10.86 -5.00 12.19
CA LEU A 66 9.94 -5.35 11.10
C LEU A 66 10.29 -6.73 10.52
N GLU A 67 11.57 -7.00 10.27
CA GLU A 67 12.02 -8.29 9.75
C GLU A 67 11.78 -9.46 10.74
N ILE A 68 12.05 -9.24 12.03
CA ILE A 68 11.78 -10.26 13.07
C ILE A 68 10.28 -10.54 13.15
N SER A 69 9.46 -9.48 13.20
CA SER A 69 8.00 -9.60 13.26
C SER A 69 7.47 -10.35 12.03
N SER A 70 7.93 -9.99 10.84
CA SER A 70 7.56 -10.67 9.59
C SER A 70 7.89 -12.15 9.62
N ARG A 71 9.08 -12.53 10.07
CA ARG A 71 9.46 -13.96 10.19
C ARG A 71 8.56 -14.71 11.16
N CYS A 72 8.18 -14.09 12.28
CA CYS A 72 7.24 -14.67 13.23
C CYS A 72 5.85 -14.85 12.59
N THR A 73 5.33 -13.82 11.90
CA THR A 73 4.06 -13.90 11.18
C THR A 73 4.06 -15.04 10.17
N LEU A 74 5.10 -15.13 9.33
CA LEU A 74 5.18 -16.19 8.31
C LEU A 74 5.27 -17.58 8.94
N ALA A 75 6.04 -17.75 10.02
CA ALA A 75 6.14 -19.02 10.74
C ALA A 75 4.80 -19.45 11.36
N GLU A 76 4.00 -18.51 11.88
CA GLU A 76 2.66 -18.80 12.39
C GLU A 76 1.74 -19.30 11.25
N PHE A 77 1.72 -18.61 10.10
CA PHE A 77 0.92 -19.04 8.96
C PHE A 77 1.38 -20.42 8.43
N GLU A 78 2.68 -20.64 8.31
CA GLU A 78 3.24 -21.92 7.87
C GLU A 78 2.85 -23.05 8.82
N LEU A 79 2.94 -22.84 10.13
CA LEU A 79 2.58 -23.84 11.15
C LEU A 79 1.12 -24.25 11.03
N PHE A 80 0.19 -23.29 10.92
CA PHE A 80 -1.25 -23.56 10.94
C PHE A 80 -1.81 -23.96 9.57
N LEU A 81 -1.15 -23.62 8.47
CA LEU A 81 -1.53 -24.10 7.14
C LEU A 81 -0.93 -25.47 6.82
N SER A 82 0.14 -25.89 7.50
CA SER A 82 0.76 -27.18 7.25
C SER A 82 -0.10 -28.39 7.68
N PRO A 83 0.00 -29.54 6.98
CA PRO A 83 0.75 -29.73 5.73
C PRO A 83 0.03 -29.10 4.53
N LEU A 84 0.80 -28.61 3.56
CA LEU A 84 0.27 -28.11 2.29
C LEU A 84 0.05 -29.26 1.29
N THR A 85 -1.07 -29.23 0.57
CA THR A 85 -1.34 -30.15 -0.54
C THR A 85 -0.42 -29.89 -1.73
N ALA A 86 -0.38 -30.82 -2.70
CA ALA A 86 0.43 -30.63 -3.91
C ALA A 86 0.04 -29.38 -4.72
N GLU A 87 -1.27 -29.09 -4.82
CA GLU A 87 -1.78 -27.88 -5.49
C GLU A 87 -1.35 -26.60 -4.75
N GLU A 88 -1.40 -26.60 -3.41
CA GLU A 88 -1.00 -25.45 -2.59
C GLU A 88 0.50 -25.19 -2.64
N GLN A 89 1.33 -26.25 -2.67
CA GLN A 89 2.77 -26.13 -2.89
C GLN A 89 3.09 -25.62 -4.30
N GLN A 90 2.32 -26.03 -5.31
CA GLN A 90 2.47 -25.51 -6.66
C GLN A 90 2.11 -24.03 -6.73
N LEU A 91 1.07 -23.58 -6.01
CA LEU A 91 0.73 -22.16 -5.93
C LEU A 91 1.87 -21.34 -5.32
N LEU A 92 2.48 -21.80 -4.22
CA LEU A 92 3.61 -21.12 -3.60
C LEU A 92 4.75 -20.89 -4.61
N LYS A 93 5.13 -21.93 -5.35
CA LYS A 93 6.15 -21.80 -6.41
C LYS A 93 5.71 -20.85 -7.52
N ALA A 94 4.45 -20.95 -7.96
CA ALA A 94 3.93 -20.13 -9.05
C ALA A 94 3.90 -18.63 -8.72
N ILE A 95 3.69 -18.26 -7.44
CA ILE A 95 3.66 -16.88 -6.98
C ILE A 95 5.07 -16.34 -6.66
N GLU A 96 6.00 -17.17 -6.18
CA GLU A 96 7.38 -16.77 -5.88
C GLU A 96 8.06 -16.16 -7.12
N ASP A 97 7.85 -16.75 -8.29
CA ASP A 97 8.43 -16.30 -9.56
C ASP A 97 7.71 -15.09 -10.19
N LYS A 98 6.62 -14.59 -9.58
CA LYS A 98 5.82 -13.48 -10.10
C LYS A 98 5.85 -12.33 -9.11
N PRO A 99 6.64 -11.26 -9.35
CA PRO A 99 6.64 -10.09 -8.48
C PRO A 99 5.23 -9.50 -8.36
N ALA A 100 4.73 -9.36 -7.13
CA ALA A 100 3.43 -8.75 -6.87
C ALA A 100 3.40 -7.26 -7.29
N PRO A 101 2.45 -6.82 -8.13
CA PRO A 101 2.31 -5.41 -8.51
C PRO A 101 2.20 -4.51 -7.28
N ILE A 102 2.86 -3.36 -7.33
CA ILE A 102 2.79 -2.34 -6.28
C ILE A 102 2.10 -1.12 -6.89
N VAL A 103 0.93 -0.80 -6.36
CA VAL A 103 0.02 0.17 -7.00
C VAL A 103 -0.54 1.13 -5.96
N ASN A 104 -0.29 2.41 -6.16
CA ASN A 104 -1.01 3.46 -5.44
C ASN A 104 -2.23 3.89 -6.25
N ARG A 105 -3.32 4.26 -5.56
CA ARG A 105 -4.47 4.92 -6.19
C ARG A 105 -4.81 6.18 -5.41
N LEU A 106 -5.26 7.17 -6.16
CA LEU A 106 -5.69 8.46 -5.65
C LEU A 106 -6.85 9.02 -6.48
N HIS A 107 -7.59 9.95 -5.89
CA HIS A 107 -8.62 10.71 -6.60
C HIS A 107 -8.01 11.69 -7.58
N PHE A 108 -8.68 11.95 -8.70
CA PHE A 108 -8.13 12.73 -9.81
C PHE A 108 -7.67 14.12 -9.39
N GLU A 109 -8.38 14.77 -8.47
CA GLU A 109 -8.03 16.07 -7.89
C GLU A 109 -6.63 16.09 -7.25
N ASN A 110 -6.17 14.97 -6.69
CA ASN A 110 -4.87 14.87 -6.01
C ASN A 110 -3.71 14.63 -6.99
N LEU A 111 -3.98 14.24 -8.24
CA LEU A 111 -2.93 13.94 -9.22
C LEU A 111 -2.06 15.17 -9.50
N ARG A 112 -2.66 16.35 -9.60
CA ARG A 112 -1.92 17.57 -9.91
C ARG A 112 -0.89 17.91 -8.83
N ASP A 113 -1.22 17.64 -7.57
CA ASP A 113 -0.30 17.82 -6.46
C ASP A 113 0.85 16.82 -6.49
N VAL A 114 0.60 15.55 -6.82
CA VAL A 114 1.67 14.56 -7.02
C VAL A 114 2.64 15.00 -8.11
N LEU A 115 2.13 15.52 -9.23
CA LEU A 115 2.96 16.02 -10.33
C LEU A 115 3.78 17.26 -9.93
N LYS A 116 3.16 18.18 -9.16
CA LYS A 116 3.81 19.40 -8.63
C LYS A 116 4.92 19.04 -7.63
N GLN A 117 4.66 18.10 -6.73
CA GLN A 117 5.59 17.64 -5.69
C GLN A 117 6.65 16.68 -6.24
N LYS A 118 6.41 16.10 -7.42
CA LYS A 118 7.25 15.08 -8.05
C LYS A 118 7.37 13.81 -7.19
N ALA A 119 6.36 13.54 -6.37
CA ALA A 119 6.34 12.41 -5.44
C ALA A 119 4.92 12.11 -4.97
N LEU A 120 4.69 10.86 -4.58
CA LEU A 120 3.67 10.52 -3.59
C LEU A 120 4.23 10.91 -2.21
N VAL A 121 3.43 11.51 -1.36
CA VAL A 121 3.83 11.92 -0.02
C VAL A 121 2.83 11.44 1.01
N SER A 122 3.29 11.25 2.24
CA SER A 122 2.43 10.92 3.37
C SER A 122 1.58 12.12 3.76
N LEU A 123 0.50 11.85 4.49
CA LEU A 123 -0.44 12.87 4.90
C LEU A 123 0.21 13.95 5.79
N LEU A 124 1.11 13.55 6.69
CA LEU A 124 1.83 14.49 7.55
C LEU A 124 2.69 15.46 6.72
N VAL A 125 3.35 14.96 5.67
CA VAL A 125 4.12 15.81 4.76
C VAL A 125 3.21 16.76 3.98
N GLU A 126 2.04 16.31 3.54
CA GLU A 126 1.06 17.18 2.89
C GLU A 126 0.61 18.33 3.79
N GLU A 127 0.31 18.07 5.07
CA GLU A 127 -0.05 19.10 6.06
C GLU A 127 1.07 20.13 6.24
N GLU A 128 2.31 19.67 6.43
CA GLU A 128 3.47 20.55 6.64
C GLU A 128 3.71 21.47 5.42
N VAL A 129 3.42 20.98 4.21
CA VAL A 129 3.58 21.72 2.95
C VAL A 129 2.40 22.65 2.66
N LYS A 130 1.15 22.17 2.81
CA LYS A 130 -0.07 22.90 2.44
C LYS A 130 -0.57 23.82 3.55
N LYS A 131 -0.19 23.59 4.81
CA LYS A 131 -0.70 24.29 6.01
C LYS A 131 -2.23 24.29 6.11
N ASP A 132 -2.85 23.23 5.62
CA ASP A 132 -4.31 23.09 5.58
C ASP A 132 -4.73 21.92 6.46
N ASP A 133 -5.92 22.04 7.07
CA ASP A 133 -6.47 21.01 7.94
C ASP A 133 -7.01 19.84 7.09
N LEU A 134 -6.67 18.64 7.55
CA LEU A 134 -6.98 17.31 7.02
C LEU A 134 -8.29 17.15 6.23
N SER A 135 -8.19 16.94 4.91
CA SER A 135 -9.24 16.25 4.12
C SER A 135 -8.72 14.87 3.72
N HIS A 136 -9.23 13.84 4.40
CA HIS A 136 -8.59 12.52 4.47
C HIS A 136 -9.01 11.55 3.36
N THR A 137 -8.04 10.89 2.72
CA THR A 137 -8.24 9.56 2.09
C THR A 137 -7.86 8.41 3.01
N THR A 138 -6.92 8.63 3.94
CA THR A 138 -6.47 7.63 4.93
C THR A 138 -7.29 7.74 6.22
N PRO A 139 -7.94 6.66 6.71
CA PRO A 139 -8.74 6.73 7.93
C PRO A 139 -7.88 7.06 9.16
N ALA A 140 -8.30 8.04 9.97
CA ALA A 140 -7.67 8.44 11.22
C ALA A 140 -7.56 7.31 12.25
N VAL A 141 -8.48 6.33 12.24
CA VAL A 141 -8.36 5.15 13.12
C VAL A 141 -7.13 4.31 12.79
N GLU A 142 -6.71 4.28 11.52
CA GLU A 142 -5.49 3.58 11.12
C GLU A 142 -4.24 4.30 11.66
N ASN A 143 -4.30 5.63 11.75
CA ASN A 143 -3.25 6.40 12.41
C ASN A 143 -3.14 6.05 13.90
N GLN A 144 -4.27 5.97 14.59
CA GLN A 144 -4.32 5.55 15.99
C GLN A 144 -3.81 4.12 16.22
N LEU A 145 -3.95 3.25 15.21
CA LEU A 145 -3.54 1.86 15.29
C LEU A 145 -2.04 1.66 15.00
N TYR A 146 -1.50 2.33 13.97
CA TYR A 146 -0.16 2.02 13.48
C TYR A 146 0.65 3.20 12.89
N GLY A 147 0.22 4.45 13.05
CA GLY A 147 0.92 5.61 12.48
C GLY A 147 0.75 5.76 10.98
N ALA A 148 -0.46 5.50 10.49
CA ALA A 148 -0.81 5.60 9.07
C ALA A 148 -0.44 6.95 8.43
N PHE A 149 -0.45 8.06 9.17
CA PHE A 149 -0.22 9.39 8.58
C PHE A 149 1.23 9.64 8.17
N ASP A 150 2.16 8.83 8.67
CA ASP A 150 3.58 8.89 8.36
C ASP A 150 3.97 8.09 7.11
N ALA A 151 3.03 7.34 6.52
CA ALA A 151 3.31 6.39 5.44
C ALA A 151 2.69 6.81 4.10
N VAL A 152 3.38 6.49 3.00
CA VAL A 152 2.73 6.36 1.69
C VAL A 152 2.15 4.95 1.57
N PHE A 153 0.85 4.86 1.25
CA PHE A 153 0.16 3.58 1.07
C PHE A 153 0.22 3.09 -0.38
N ALA A 154 0.32 1.77 -0.55
CA ALA A 154 0.05 1.13 -1.83
C ALA A 154 -0.64 -0.22 -1.63
N SER A 155 -1.31 -0.70 -2.67
CA SER A 155 -1.77 -2.07 -2.76
C SER A 155 -0.65 -2.95 -3.32
N VAL A 156 -0.41 -4.11 -2.70
CA VAL A 156 0.52 -5.13 -3.19
C VAL A 156 -0.26 -6.37 -3.62
N GLY A 157 -0.10 -6.77 -4.88
CA GLY A 157 -0.83 -7.88 -5.51
C GLY A 157 -1.85 -7.42 -6.57
N PRO A 158 -2.80 -6.52 -6.27
CA PRO A 158 -3.78 -6.07 -7.26
C PRO A 158 -3.11 -5.23 -8.35
N PRO A 159 -3.23 -5.61 -9.63
CA PRO A 159 -2.56 -4.89 -10.71
C PRO A 159 -3.14 -3.50 -10.95
N ASN A 160 -4.38 -3.26 -10.52
CA ASN A 160 -5.02 -1.94 -10.63
C ASN A 160 -5.28 -1.30 -9.26
N GLY A 161 -4.79 -1.88 -8.16
CA GLY A 161 -5.14 -1.47 -6.79
C GLY A 161 -6.65 -1.59 -6.48
N SER A 162 -7.03 -1.22 -5.26
CA SER A 162 -8.46 -1.22 -4.85
C SER A 162 -9.21 0.02 -5.33
N PRO A 163 -10.31 -0.10 -6.10
CA PRO A 163 -11.02 1.05 -6.67
C PRO A 163 -11.63 2.01 -5.65
N ARG A 164 -11.69 1.62 -4.37
CA ARG A 164 -12.15 2.50 -3.28
C ARG A 164 -11.24 3.71 -3.06
N TYR A 165 -9.99 3.65 -3.53
CA TYR A 165 -8.97 4.67 -3.30
C TYR A 165 -8.80 5.67 -4.45
N GLY A 166 -9.75 5.69 -5.38
CA GLY A 166 -9.77 6.65 -6.49
C GLY A 166 -9.50 6.03 -7.86
N GLU A 167 -9.62 6.87 -8.87
CA GLU A 167 -9.68 6.52 -10.27
C GLU A 167 -8.34 6.59 -10.99
N VAL A 168 -7.37 7.31 -10.42
CA VAL A 168 -5.99 7.36 -10.91
C VAL A 168 -5.23 6.17 -10.36
N VAL A 169 -4.45 5.50 -11.20
CA VAL A 169 -3.64 4.33 -10.85
C VAL A 169 -2.18 4.63 -11.12
N ILE A 170 -1.35 4.64 -10.08
CA ILE A 170 0.09 4.85 -10.18
C ILE A 170 0.78 3.50 -9.94
N HIS A 171 1.44 2.99 -10.97
CA HIS A 171 2.24 1.77 -10.87
C HIS A 171 3.66 2.12 -10.45
N LEU A 172 4.17 1.42 -9.45
CA LEU A 172 5.50 1.62 -8.90
C LEU A 172 6.49 0.59 -9.46
N LYS A 173 7.76 0.99 -9.60
CA LYS A 173 8.87 0.11 -9.94
C LYS A 173 9.10 -0.88 -8.82
N ASP A 174 9.58 -2.07 -9.15
CA ASP A 174 9.88 -3.11 -8.16
C ASP A 174 10.92 -2.67 -7.12
N SER A 175 11.83 -1.75 -7.49
CA SER A 175 12.87 -1.23 -6.61
C SER A 175 12.35 -0.50 -5.36
N VAL A 176 11.07 -0.09 -5.31
CA VAL A 176 10.51 0.52 -4.08
C VAL A 176 10.33 -0.50 -2.96
N ARG A 177 10.35 -1.80 -3.26
CA ARG A 177 10.16 -2.89 -2.29
C ARG A 177 11.11 -2.81 -1.10
N GLU A 178 12.37 -2.44 -1.31
CA GLU A 178 13.42 -2.47 -0.27
C GLU A 178 13.13 -1.56 0.94
N HIS A 179 12.12 -0.70 0.82
CA HIS A 179 11.68 0.25 1.85
C HIS A 179 10.22 0.01 2.29
N GLY A 180 9.58 -1.04 1.79
CA GLY A 180 8.19 -1.35 2.06
C GLY A 180 8.01 -2.47 3.09
N TRP A 181 6.99 -2.33 3.93
CA TRP A 181 6.39 -3.44 4.65
C TRP A 181 4.87 -3.40 4.42
N ALA A 182 4.15 -4.46 4.74
CA ALA A 182 2.73 -4.54 4.48
C ALA A 182 1.97 -5.25 5.59
N THR A 183 0.64 -5.14 5.53
CA THR A 183 -0.28 -5.92 6.35
C THR A 183 -1.29 -6.64 5.45
N PRO A 184 -1.74 -7.85 5.80
CA PRO A 184 -2.79 -8.58 5.08
C PRO A 184 -4.18 -7.92 5.19
N PHE A 185 -4.36 -7.03 6.16
CA PHE A 185 -5.62 -6.35 6.43
C PHE A 185 -5.38 -4.86 6.61
N SER A 186 -6.37 -4.05 6.24
CA SER A 186 -6.43 -2.66 6.68
C SER A 186 -6.76 -2.56 8.15
N GLY A 187 -6.36 -1.46 8.78
CA GLY A 187 -6.72 -1.22 10.18
C GLY A 187 -8.23 -1.17 10.37
N MET A 188 -8.95 -0.51 9.45
CA MET A 188 -10.42 -0.53 9.43
C MET A 188 -10.99 -1.95 9.36
N HIS A 189 -10.47 -2.79 8.45
CA HIS A 189 -10.94 -4.16 8.31
C HIS A 189 -10.61 -5.01 9.55
N PHE A 190 -9.40 -4.86 10.09
CA PHE A 190 -9.00 -5.55 11.32
C PHE A 190 -9.92 -5.22 12.49
N MET A 191 -10.18 -3.93 12.72
CA MET A 191 -11.05 -3.50 13.83
C MET A 191 -12.48 -4.01 13.64
N TYR A 192 -13.01 -3.96 12.41
CA TYR A 192 -14.39 -4.38 12.12
C TYR A 192 -14.58 -5.90 12.09
N ALA A 193 -13.77 -6.61 11.30
CA ALA A 193 -13.99 -8.03 10.99
C ALA A 193 -13.32 -8.97 11.99
N ILE A 194 -12.21 -8.55 12.63
CA ILE A 194 -11.42 -9.40 13.52
C ILE A 194 -11.68 -9.02 14.98
N GLN A 195 -11.67 -7.73 15.32
CA GLN A 195 -11.97 -7.26 16.69
C GLN A 195 -13.46 -7.04 16.94
N HIS A 196 -14.33 -7.14 15.92
CA HIS A 196 -15.77 -6.91 16.00
C HIS A 196 -16.16 -5.55 16.62
N LYS A 197 -15.36 -4.51 16.37
CA LYS A 197 -15.61 -3.14 16.84
C LYS A 197 -16.19 -2.27 15.73
N ASP A 198 -16.90 -1.20 16.12
CA ASP A 198 -17.47 -0.23 15.18
C ASP A 198 -16.39 0.75 14.68
N ALA A 199 -15.56 0.26 13.75
CA ALA A 199 -14.48 1.03 13.15
C ALA A 199 -14.97 2.28 12.39
N ARG A 200 -16.19 2.25 11.85
CA ARG A 200 -16.77 3.40 11.15
C ARG A 200 -17.11 4.51 12.13
N LYS A 201 -17.76 4.18 13.25
CA LYS A 201 -18.06 5.17 14.28
C LYS A 201 -16.79 5.74 14.93
N MET A 202 -15.76 4.91 15.14
CA MET A 202 -14.44 5.40 15.56
C MET A 202 -13.87 6.42 14.57
N GLN A 203 -13.91 6.09 13.27
CA GLN A 203 -13.45 6.96 12.20
C GLN A 203 -14.24 8.28 12.16
N ASP A 204 -15.57 8.23 12.25
CA ASP A 204 -16.43 9.42 12.22
C ASP A 204 -16.15 10.35 13.41
N MET A 205 -15.88 9.79 14.60
CA MET A 205 -15.49 10.56 15.78
C MET A 205 -14.14 11.26 15.58
N LEU A 206 -13.13 10.51 15.14
CA LEU A 206 -11.79 11.03 14.92
C LEU A 206 -11.78 12.10 13.82
N ALA A 207 -12.50 11.88 12.71
CA ALA A 207 -12.66 12.85 11.64
C ALA A 207 -13.39 14.14 12.09
N ALA A 208 -14.22 14.06 13.14
CA ALA A 208 -14.84 15.22 13.77
C ALA A 208 -13.95 15.89 14.84
N GLY A 209 -12.67 15.52 14.93
CA GLY A 209 -11.72 16.05 15.93
C GLY A 209 -11.97 15.57 17.36
N LYS A 210 -12.76 14.51 17.55
CA LYS A 210 -13.06 13.95 18.88
C LYS A 210 -12.09 12.81 19.21
N SER A 211 -11.68 12.72 20.47
CA SER A 211 -10.92 11.58 20.98
C SER A 211 -11.79 10.32 21.10
N LEU A 212 -11.17 9.16 20.91
CA LEU A 212 -11.80 7.89 21.26
C LEU A 212 -11.89 7.73 22.80
N PRO A 213 -12.87 6.98 23.32
CA PRO A 213 -12.98 6.71 24.75
C PRO A 213 -11.74 6.00 25.32
N GLU A 214 -11.31 6.40 26.52
CA GLU A 214 -10.17 5.80 27.21
C GLU A 214 -10.54 4.54 28.01
N SER A 215 -11.82 4.38 28.37
CA SER A 215 -12.29 3.24 29.16
C SER A 215 -12.18 1.93 28.36
N PRO A 216 -11.51 0.88 28.88
CA PRO A 216 -11.40 -0.40 28.18
C PRO A 216 -12.73 -1.16 28.06
N TYR A 217 -13.77 -0.70 28.76
CA TYR A 217 -15.12 -1.27 28.69
C TYR A 217 -15.99 -0.59 27.63
N ASP A 218 -15.51 0.47 26.98
CA ASP A 218 -16.23 1.12 25.89
C ASP A 218 -15.97 0.35 24.56
N PRO A 219 -17.01 0.00 23.79
CA PRO A 219 -16.85 -0.70 22.51
C PRO A 219 -16.08 0.12 21.45
N LEU A 220 -15.95 1.44 21.63
CA LEU A 220 -15.18 2.33 20.76
C LEU A 220 -13.75 2.57 21.26
N HIS A 221 -13.34 1.90 22.33
CA HIS A 221 -11.98 1.95 22.82
C HIS A 221 -11.00 1.29 21.84
N LEU A 222 -9.93 1.99 21.51
CA LEU A 222 -8.77 1.46 20.79
C LEU A 222 -7.56 1.48 21.74
N GLY A 223 -7.27 0.32 22.31
CA GLY A 223 -6.37 0.15 23.43
C GLY A 223 -5.00 -0.41 23.06
N PHE A 224 -4.18 -0.64 24.09
CA PHE A 224 -2.87 -1.28 23.93
C PHE A 224 -2.97 -2.67 23.28
N ASN A 225 -3.96 -3.47 23.70
CA ASN A 225 -4.14 -4.84 23.19
C ASN A 225 -4.48 -4.87 21.69
N ASP A 226 -5.29 -3.93 21.19
CA ASP A 226 -5.64 -3.85 19.76
C ASP A 226 -4.39 -3.58 18.92
N ARG A 227 -3.58 -2.60 19.36
CA ARG A 227 -2.30 -2.24 18.70
C ARG A 227 -1.29 -3.38 18.79
N LEU A 228 -1.20 -4.03 19.95
CA LEU A 228 -0.32 -5.18 20.15
C LEU A 228 -0.72 -6.32 19.21
N HIS A 229 -2.00 -6.65 19.12
CA HIS A 229 -2.49 -7.68 18.22
C HIS A 229 -2.22 -7.33 16.76
N PHE A 230 -2.48 -6.10 16.34
CA PHE A 230 -2.21 -5.69 14.97
C PHE A 230 -0.70 -5.78 14.60
N SER A 231 0.20 -5.57 15.56
CA SER A 231 1.64 -5.69 15.35
C SER A 231 2.12 -7.10 14.95
N HIS A 232 1.29 -8.14 15.11
CA HIS A 232 1.57 -9.50 14.65
C HIS A 232 1.32 -9.73 13.14
N TYR A 233 0.79 -8.74 12.41
CA TYR A 233 0.46 -8.88 10.99
C TYR A 233 1.43 -8.13 10.06
N VAL A 234 2.61 -7.76 10.56
CA VAL A 234 3.66 -7.11 9.78
C VAL A 234 4.29 -8.11 8.82
N VAL A 235 4.42 -7.75 7.54
CA VAL A 235 5.08 -8.57 6.52
C VAL A 235 6.05 -7.70 5.71
N THR A 236 7.35 -8.00 5.77
CA THR A 236 8.37 -7.31 4.96
C THR A 236 8.33 -7.75 3.51
N GLU A 237 8.95 -6.96 2.63
CA GLU A 237 8.97 -7.16 1.18
C GLU A 237 9.46 -8.55 0.75
N ARG A 238 10.34 -9.14 1.56
CA ARG A 238 10.89 -10.48 1.36
C ARG A 238 9.85 -11.57 1.35
N TYR A 239 8.73 -11.36 2.04
CA TYR A 239 7.71 -12.39 2.27
C TYR A 239 6.35 -12.02 1.67
N TRP A 240 6.23 -10.94 0.89
CA TRP A 240 4.95 -10.53 0.30
C TRP A 240 4.32 -11.63 -0.57
N ASN A 241 5.11 -12.24 -1.47
CA ASN A 241 4.62 -13.28 -2.35
C ASN A 241 4.18 -14.53 -1.56
N GLN A 242 4.96 -14.95 -0.58
CA GLN A 242 4.62 -16.08 0.29
C GLN A 242 3.34 -15.80 1.08
N MET A 243 3.19 -14.60 1.64
CA MET A 243 1.98 -14.21 2.36
C MET A 243 0.74 -14.16 1.45
N LEU A 244 0.88 -13.66 0.23
CA LEU A 244 -0.21 -13.68 -0.76
C LEU A 244 -0.64 -15.12 -1.07
N ALA A 245 0.31 -16.05 -1.25
CA ALA A 245 -0.04 -17.47 -1.39
C ALA A 245 -0.78 -18.00 -0.15
N PHE A 246 -0.35 -17.67 1.07
CA PHE A 246 -1.07 -18.07 2.28
C PHE A 246 -2.50 -17.51 2.36
N GLN A 247 -2.72 -16.26 1.95
CA GLN A 247 -4.08 -15.70 1.85
C GLN A 247 -4.93 -16.49 0.84
N ALA A 248 -4.37 -16.83 -0.33
CA ALA A 248 -5.06 -17.62 -1.34
C ALA A 248 -5.42 -19.04 -0.86
N ILE A 249 -4.50 -19.69 -0.13
CA ILE A 249 -4.73 -20.99 0.49
C ILE A 249 -5.84 -20.91 1.52
N LEU A 250 -5.86 -19.87 2.37
CA LEU A 250 -6.94 -19.65 3.33
C LEU A 250 -8.29 -19.48 2.63
N VAL A 251 -8.37 -18.70 1.55
CA VAL A 251 -9.61 -18.57 0.76
C VAL A 251 -10.01 -19.94 0.21
N TYR A 252 -9.08 -20.67 -0.43
CA TYR A 252 -9.36 -21.97 -1.03
C TYR A 252 -9.88 -23.01 -0.03
N ARG A 253 -9.29 -23.09 1.16
CA ARG A 253 -9.69 -24.03 2.21
C ARG A 253 -11.03 -23.70 2.87
N ASN A 254 -11.46 -22.44 2.81
CA ASN A 254 -12.73 -21.98 3.38
C ASN A 254 -13.89 -21.99 2.35
N LEU A 255 -13.67 -22.50 1.15
CA LEU A 255 -14.73 -22.63 0.14
C LEU A 255 -15.74 -23.72 0.54
N ASP A 256 -17.02 -23.38 0.45
CA ASP A 256 -18.14 -24.31 0.63
C ASP A 256 -18.47 -25.09 -0.66
N ASP A 257 -19.50 -25.92 -0.65
CA ASP A 257 -19.93 -26.71 -1.81
C ASP A 257 -20.88 -25.94 -2.76
N SER A 258 -20.87 -24.60 -2.70
CA SER A 258 -21.74 -23.79 -3.58
C SER A 258 -21.20 -23.69 -5.01
N PRO A 259 -22.08 -23.41 -6.00
CA PRO A 259 -21.65 -23.13 -7.38
C PRO A 259 -20.65 -21.96 -7.48
N ALA A 260 -20.80 -20.95 -6.61
CA ALA A 260 -19.89 -19.82 -6.55
C ALA A 260 -18.49 -20.25 -6.12
N SER A 261 -18.40 -21.07 -5.07
CA SER A 261 -17.13 -21.67 -4.62
C SER A 261 -16.47 -22.53 -5.69
N ASP A 262 -17.23 -23.25 -6.50
CA ASP A 262 -16.68 -24.00 -7.65
C ASP A 262 -16.03 -23.10 -8.69
N LYS A 263 -16.57 -21.90 -8.94
CA LYS A 263 -15.91 -20.89 -9.78
C LYS A 263 -14.59 -20.41 -9.17
N VAL A 264 -14.53 -20.25 -7.84
CA VAL A 264 -13.29 -19.89 -7.15
C VAL A 264 -12.26 -21.02 -7.24
N ARG A 265 -12.66 -22.30 -7.09
CA ARG A 265 -11.78 -23.46 -7.29
C ARG A 265 -11.23 -23.52 -8.72
N GLN A 266 -12.07 -23.27 -9.73
CA GLN A 266 -11.64 -23.20 -11.12
C GLN A 266 -10.60 -22.10 -11.33
N ARG A 267 -10.80 -20.92 -10.72
CA ARG A 267 -9.84 -19.81 -10.78
C ARG A 267 -8.53 -20.14 -10.07
N PHE A 268 -8.60 -20.82 -8.92
CA PHE A 268 -7.41 -21.31 -8.21
C PHE A 268 -6.57 -22.23 -9.10
N ARG A 269 -7.21 -23.20 -9.77
CA ARG A 269 -6.52 -24.10 -10.73
C ARG A 269 -5.93 -23.35 -11.91
N ALA A 270 -6.60 -22.31 -12.41
CA ALA A 270 -6.07 -21.48 -13.48
C ALA A 270 -4.77 -20.75 -13.06
N LEU A 271 -4.68 -20.27 -11.81
CA LEU A 271 -3.46 -19.64 -11.28
C LEU A 271 -2.25 -20.57 -11.33
N LEU A 272 -2.44 -21.88 -11.13
CA LEU A 272 -1.36 -22.87 -11.11
C LEU A 272 -0.64 -23.03 -12.46
N THR A 273 -1.24 -22.57 -13.54
CA THR A 273 -0.76 -22.75 -14.92
C THR A 273 -0.59 -21.43 -15.70
N GLU A 274 -1.00 -20.29 -15.14
CA GLU A 274 -0.88 -19.00 -15.81
C GLU A 274 0.57 -18.49 -15.76
N GLU A 275 1.14 -18.29 -16.95
CA GLU A 275 2.51 -17.84 -17.12
C GLU A 275 2.61 -16.32 -17.19
N ASP A 276 1.60 -15.64 -17.76
CA ASP A 276 1.60 -14.19 -17.88
C ASP A 276 1.35 -13.53 -16.51
N PRO A 277 2.30 -12.73 -15.98
CA PRO A 277 2.15 -12.15 -14.64
C PRO A 277 0.91 -11.25 -14.52
N GLN A 278 0.57 -10.50 -15.56
CA GLN A 278 -0.55 -9.58 -15.54
C GLN A 278 -1.88 -10.35 -15.47
N LYS A 279 -2.04 -11.42 -16.25
CA LYS A 279 -3.19 -12.33 -16.18
C LYS A 279 -3.24 -13.07 -14.84
N PHE A 280 -2.10 -13.55 -14.34
CA PHE A 280 -2.03 -14.20 -13.04
C PHE A 280 -2.59 -13.29 -11.93
N TRP A 281 -2.14 -12.04 -11.86
CA TRP A 281 -2.61 -11.11 -10.84
C TRP A 281 -4.06 -10.66 -11.05
N ASN A 282 -4.55 -10.62 -12.29
CA ASN A 282 -5.97 -10.41 -12.59
C ASN A 282 -6.85 -11.60 -12.18
N LEU A 283 -6.35 -12.84 -12.26
CA LEU A 283 -7.02 -14.03 -11.72
C LEU A 283 -6.95 -14.04 -10.18
N PHE A 284 -5.85 -13.54 -9.61
CA PHE A 284 -5.66 -13.48 -8.16
C PHE A 284 -6.70 -12.55 -7.52
N ILE A 285 -6.96 -11.41 -8.18
CA ILE A 285 -7.90 -10.38 -7.74
C ILE A 285 -8.78 -10.01 -8.93
N PRO A 286 -9.94 -10.67 -9.07
CA PRO A 286 -10.82 -10.40 -10.19
C PRO A 286 -11.41 -8.99 -10.10
N PRO A 287 -11.87 -8.43 -11.23
CA PRO A 287 -12.62 -7.17 -11.23
C PRO A 287 -13.81 -7.22 -10.27
N ARG A 288 -14.05 -6.12 -9.57
CA ARG A 288 -15.17 -5.99 -8.65
C ARG A 288 -16.48 -5.95 -9.43
N VAL A 289 -17.45 -6.77 -9.04
CA VAL A 289 -18.81 -6.72 -9.58
C VAL A 289 -19.52 -5.47 -9.04
N LYS A 290 -20.02 -4.61 -9.92
CA LYS A 290 -20.86 -3.46 -9.54
C LYS A 290 -22.31 -3.92 -9.55
N ASN A 291 -23.03 -3.71 -8.43
CA ASN A 291 -24.44 -4.07 -8.27
C ASN A 291 -24.73 -5.56 -8.56
N GLY A 292 -23.79 -6.43 -8.22
CA GLY A 292 -23.95 -7.88 -8.38
C GLY A 292 -24.92 -8.46 -7.35
N THR A 293 -25.43 -9.65 -7.64
CA THR A 293 -26.06 -10.49 -6.61
C THR A 293 -25.00 -10.99 -5.63
N ALA A 294 -25.42 -11.41 -4.43
CA ALA A 294 -24.50 -12.00 -3.45
C ALA A 294 -23.73 -13.20 -4.01
N GLU A 295 -24.35 -13.97 -4.90
CA GLU A 295 -23.72 -15.08 -5.61
C GLU A 295 -22.64 -14.60 -6.59
N GLN A 296 -22.91 -13.57 -7.39
CA GLN A 296 -21.91 -12.98 -8.30
C GLN A 296 -20.73 -12.38 -7.56
N GLU A 297 -20.98 -11.77 -6.39
CA GLU A 297 -19.91 -11.28 -5.52
C GLU A 297 -19.09 -12.43 -4.94
N ALA A 298 -19.74 -13.53 -4.52
CA ALA A 298 -19.10 -14.73 -4.00
C ALA A 298 -18.19 -15.41 -5.05
N GLU A 299 -18.62 -15.49 -6.32
CA GLU A 299 -17.80 -16.00 -7.43
C GLU A 299 -16.50 -15.21 -7.64
N LYS A 300 -16.51 -13.93 -7.25
CA LYS A 300 -15.43 -12.96 -7.48
C LYS A 300 -14.71 -12.57 -6.19
N ILE A 301 -14.83 -13.35 -5.11
CA ILE A 301 -14.05 -13.14 -3.88
C ILE A 301 -12.56 -13.11 -4.23
N PRO A 302 -11.79 -12.06 -3.89
CA PRO A 302 -10.37 -12.01 -4.15
C PRO A 302 -9.60 -13.01 -3.28
N PHE A 303 -8.50 -13.55 -3.78
CA PHE A 303 -7.65 -14.46 -2.99
C PHE A 303 -6.87 -13.76 -1.88
N GLY A 304 -6.68 -12.44 -1.98
CA GLY A 304 -6.00 -11.63 -0.98
C GLY A 304 -5.42 -10.36 -1.60
N TYR A 305 -4.89 -9.49 -0.75
CA TYR A 305 -3.97 -8.42 -1.11
C TYR A 305 -3.25 -7.99 0.17
N LEU A 306 -2.10 -7.32 0.01
CA LEU A 306 -1.44 -6.67 1.14
C LEU A 306 -1.55 -5.15 0.99
N GLU A 307 -1.71 -4.47 2.11
CA GLU A 307 -1.60 -3.03 2.19
C GLU A 307 -0.17 -2.66 2.51
N GLY A 308 0.59 -2.29 1.47
CA GLY A 308 1.94 -1.79 1.57
C GLY A 308 1.98 -0.41 2.23
N LYS A 309 2.96 -0.22 3.10
CA LYS A 309 3.36 1.03 3.72
C LYS A 309 4.82 1.26 3.37
N PHE A 310 5.10 2.42 2.83
CA PHE A 310 6.44 2.90 2.53
C PHE A 310 6.75 4.08 3.45
N ASP A 311 7.98 4.55 3.41
CA ASP A 311 8.38 5.79 4.07
C ASP A 311 7.49 6.98 3.60
N ASP A 312 7.73 8.14 4.18
CA ASP A 312 6.89 9.35 4.04
C ASP A 312 6.81 9.93 2.63
N GLN A 313 7.58 9.40 1.67
CA GLN A 313 7.54 9.83 0.28
C GLN A 313 8.04 8.74 -0.69
N ILE A 314 7.48 8.73 -1.90
CA ILE A 314 7.95 7.94 -3.05
C ILE A 314 8.11 8.87 -4.25
N SER A 315 9.35 9.08 -4.67
CA SER A 315 9.70 9.92 -5.84
C SER A 315 9.05 9.41 -7.12
N ILE A 316 8.64 10.34 -8.00
CA ILE A 316 8.06 10.05 -9.31
C ILE A 316 9.01 9.26 -10.22
N GLU A 317 10.31 9.29 -9.95
CA GLU A 317 11.30 8.46 -10.67
C GLU A 317 11.06 6.96 -10.48
N PHE A 318 10.34 6.58 -9.42
CA PHE A 318 9.95 5.21 -9.14
C PHE A 318 8.61 4.84 -9.76
N PHE A 319 7.98 5.71 -10.55
CA PHE A 319 6.72 5.39 -11.22
C PHE A 319 7.04 4.74 -12.57
N THR A 320 6.34 3.66 -12.88
CA THR A 320 6.37 3.04 -14.21
C THR A 320 5.27 3.60 -15.10
N SER A 321 4.13 3.97 -14.53
CA SER A 321 3.06 4.67 -15.23
C SER A 321 2.07 5.34 -14.28
N ILE A 322 1.35 6.33 -14.82
CA ILE A 322 0.21 7.01 -14.22
C ILE A 322 -0.98 6.82 -15.16
N GLN A 323 -1.92 5.96 -14.79
CA GLN A 323 -3.14 5.73 -15.56
C GLN A 323 -4.27 6.63 -15.09
N VAL A 324 -4.90 7.32 -16.03
CA VAL A 324 -5.91 8.35 -15.76
C VAL A 324 -7.18 8.05 -16.55
N PRO A 325 -8.41 8.34 -16.05
CA PRO A 325 -9.61 8.16 -16.86
C PRO A 325 -9.49 8.81 -18.24
N ALA A 326 -9.88 8.09 -19.28
CA ALA A 326 -9.75 8.57 -20.66
C ALA A 326 -10.41 9.95 -20.89
N SER A 327 -11.56 10.19 -20.24
CA SER A 327 -12.28 11.46 -20.26
C SER A 327 -11.51 12.63 -19.65
N LYS A 328 -10.51 12.36 -18.81
CA LYS A 328 -9.67 13.35 -18.12
C LYS A 328 -8.31 13.58 -18.78
N MET A 329 -7.94 12.78 -19.79
CA MET A 329 -6.63 12.86 -20.42
C MET A 329 -6.32 14.23 -21.06
N ALA A 330 -7.30 14.86 -21.70
CA ALA A 330 -7.12 16.18 -22.31
C ALA A 330 -6.84 17.26 -21.23
N GLU A 331 -7.54 17.16 -20.09
CA GLU A 331 -7.34 18.05 -18.95
C GLU A 331 -5.92 17.91 -18.39
N VAL A 332 -5.47 16.68 -18.09
CA VAL A 332 -4.11 16.45 -17.55
C VAL A 332 -3.04 16.93 -18.50
N ARG A 333 -3.19 16.66 -19.80
CA ARG A 333 -2.23 17.11 -20.83
C ARG A 333 -2.13 18.62 -20.95
N SER A 334 -3.13 19.37 -20.48
CA SER A 334 -3.08 20.84 -20.47
C SER A 334 -2.33 21.41 -19.26
N TRP A 335 -2.09 20.62 -18.21
CA TRP A 335 -1.43 21.10 -17.00
C TRP A 335 0.07 21.33 -17.23
N PRO A 336 0.63 22.49 -16.82
CA PRO A 336 2.06 22.73 -16.83
C PRO A 336 2.84 21.69 -16.04
N GLU A 337 2.29 21.25 -14.89
CA GLU A 337 2.92 20.27 -14.01
C GLU A 337 3.02 18.87 -14.63
N ALA A 338 2.16 18.55 -15.61
CA ALA A 338 2.16 17.26 -16.31
C ALA A 338 3.19 17.20 -17.45
N GLN A 339 3.63 18.34 -18.00
CA GLN A 339 4.49 18.37 -19.20
C GLN A 339 5.76 17.53 -19.08
N PRO A 340 6.51 17.56 -17.95
CA PRO A 340 7.71 16.76 -17.79
C PRO A 340 7.43 15.24 -17.74
N TYR A 341 6.20 14.85 -17.42
CA TYR A 341 5.81 13.47 -17.09
C TYR A 341 4.83 12.87 -18.09
N LEU A 342 4.57 13.51 -19.24
CA LEU A 342 3.64 12.99 -20.24
C LEU A 342 3.99 11.57 -20.71
N HIS A 343 5.27 11.19 -20.66
CA HIS A 343 5.74 9.84 -20.99
C HIS A 343 5.27 8.76 -19.98
N LEU A 344 4.92 9.14 -18.75
CA LEU A 344 4.34 8.25 -17.74
C LEU A 344 2.80 8.23 -17.79
N ILE A 345 2.18 9.28 -18.33
CA ILE A 345 0.74 9.51 -18.24
C ILE A 345 0.00 8.84 -19.41
N GLN A 346 -0.82 7.85 -19.08
CA GLN A 346 -1.57 7.06 -20.06
C GLN A 346 -3.06 6.98 -19.72
N ALA A 347 -3.89 6.79 -20.76
CA ALA A 347 -5.30 6.54 -20.55
C ALA A 347 -5.48 5.18 -19.88
N LYS A 348 -6.27 5.14 -18.81
CA LYS A 348 -6.68 3.89 -18.17
C LYS A 348 -7.46 3.06 -19.20
N PRO A 349 -7.15 1.76 -19.37
CA PRO A 349 -7.96 0.88 -20.19
C PRO A 349 -9.43 0.94 -19.73
N ALA A 350 -10.37 0.85 -20.67
CA ALA A 350 -11.78 0.73 -20.31
C ALA A 350 -11.91 -0.46 -19.34
N GLU A 351 -12.54 -0.23 -18.18
CA GLU A 351 -12.87 -1.32 -17.26
C GLU A 351 -13.72 -2.31 -18.06
N LEU A 352 -13.17 -3.50 -18.36
CA LEU A 352 -13.96 -4.56 -18.96
C LEU A 352 -15.11 -4.84 -17.97
N PRO A 353 -16.37 -4.79 -18.44
CA PRO A 353 -17.55 -4.88 -17.58
C PRO A 353 -17.60 -6.16 -16.74
#